data_AF-A0A086YQY6-F1
#
_entry.id   AF-A0A086YQY6-F1
#
_cell.length_a   1.000
_cell.length_b   1.000
_cell.length_c   1.000
_cell.angle_alpha   90.00
_cell.angle_beta   90.00
_cell.angle_gamma   90.00
#
_symmetry.space_group_name_H-M   'P 1'
#
loop_
_entity.id
_entity.type
_entity.pdbx_description
1 polymer ?
#
loop_
_entity_poly.entity_id
_entity_poly.type
_entity_poly.pdbx_seq_one_letter_code
_entity_poly.pdbx_strand_id
1 'polypeptide(L)'
;MLTKLDVSYDHDNDILYISFGSPRPSYCVTEVDDIFIMKDVETDEYSGVTIMDFQERLEDGSILNFEWPFDLDLAAIKEAFNPKKPVTFTR
;
A
#
# COMPACT_ATOMS: atom_id res chain seq x y z
N MET A 1 10.39 -16.86 2.82
CA MET A 1 11.27 -15.68 2.67
C MET A 1 10.45 -14.47 3.05
N LEU A 2 11.00 -13.52 3.82
CA LEU A 2 10.28 -12.29 4.16
C LEU A 2 10.21 -11.42 2.90
N THR A 3 9.01 -11.22 2.37
CA THR A 3 8.78 -10.32 1.24
C THR A 3 9.07 -8.90 1.71
N LYS A 4 10.01 -8.22 1.04
CA LYS A 4 10.30 -6.81 1.34
C LYS A 4 9.06 -5.97 1.00
N LEU A 5 8.58 -5.17 1.94
CA LEU A 5 7.54 -4.16 1.70
C LEU A 5 8.20 -2.86 1.25
N ASP A 6 7.72 -2.29 0.16
CA ASP A 6 8.03 -0.92 -0.27
C ASP A 6 6.77 -0.07 -0.11
N VAL A 7 6.90 1.07 0.57
CA VAL A 7 5.77 1.90 0.98
C VAL A 7 6.09 3.35 0.61
N SER A 8 5.20 3.96 -0.16
CA SER A 8 5.31 5.36 -0.59
C SER A 8 3.98 6.05 -0.35
N TYR A 9 4.02 7.22 0.29
CA TYR A 9 2.84 8.03 0.51
C TYR A 9 2.95 9.35 -0.24
N ASP A 10 1.94 9.64 -1.05
CA ASP A 10 1.76 10.92 -1.71
C ASP A 10 0.94 11.85 -0.80
N HIS A 11 1.64 12.76 -0.14
CA HIS A 11 1.04 13.72 0.77
C HIS A 11 0.14 14.76 0.07
N ASP A 12 0.40 15.08 -1.20
CA ASP A 12 -0.35 16.12 -1.90
C ASP A 12 -1.73 15.62 -2.33
N ASN A 13 -1.87 14.29 -2.52
CA ASN A 13 -3.09 13.64 -2.99
C ASN A 13 -3.73 12.68 -1.97
N ASP A 14 -3.14 12.52 -0.78
CA ASP A 14 -3.54 11.54 0.25
C ASP A 14 -3.65 10.09 -0.26
N ILE A 15 -2.60 9.62 -0.93
CA ILE A 15 -2.56 8.26 -1.52
C ILE A 15 -1.42 7.44 -0.93
N LEU A 16 -1.72 6.26 -0.41
CA LEU A 16 -0.72 5.29 0.03
C LEU A 16 -0.53 4.19 -1.03
N TYR A 17 0.71 4.03 -1.47
CA TYR A 17 1.15 2.94 -2.35
C TYR A 17 1.97 1.93 -1.55
N ILE A 18 1.61 0.65 -1.65
CA ILE A 18 2.35 -0.45 -1.04
C ILE A 18 2.68 -1.47 -2.12
N SER A 19 3.95 -1.79 -2.28
CA SER A 19 4.43 -2.86 -3.18
C SER A 19 5.00 -4.02 -2.38
N PHE A 20 4.63 -5.24 -2.79
CA PHE A 20 5.11 -6.49 -2.20
C PHE A 20 6.29 -7.01 -3.02
N GLY A 21 7.50 -6.81 -2.52
CA GLY A 21 8.74 -7.17 -3.22
C GLY A 21 9.22 -6.05 -4.14
N SER A 22 9.86 -6.42 -5.25
CA SER A 22 10.33 -5.43 -6.22
C SER A 22 9.19 -4.93 -7.11
N PRO A 23 9.16 -3.64 -7.51
CA PRO A 23 8.23 -3.13 -8.50
C PRO A 23 8.27 -3.96 -9.78
N ARG A 24 7.10 -4.31 -10.30
CA ARG A 24 6.96 -5.14 -11.50
C ARG A 24 5.60 -4.87 -12.16
N PRO A 25 5.40 -5.28 -13.42
CA PRO A 25 4.12 -5.09 -14.10
C PRO A 25 2.99 -5.78 -13.35
N SER A 26 1.95 -5.00 -13.04
CA SER A 26 0.79 -5.46 -12.29
C SER A 26 -0.49 -4.93 -12.90
N TYR A 27 -1.61 -5.61 -12.62
CA TYR A 27 -2.95 -5.15 -12.94
C TYR A 27 -3.80 -5.08 -11.68
N CYS A 28 -4.79 -4.17 -11.70
CA CYS A 28 -5.79 -4.11 -10.65
C CYS A 28 -6.74 -5.30 -10.82
N VAL A 29 -6.79 -6.19 -9.83
CA VAL A 29 -7.73 -7.33 -9.83
C VAL A 29 -9.09 -6.91 -9.28
N THR A 30 -9.11 -5.95 -8.36
CA THR A 30 -10.30 -5.50 -7.63
C THR A 30 -10.11 -4.08 -7.11
N GLU A 31 -11.19 -3.32 -7.16
CA GLU A 31 -11.36 -2.04 -6.50
C GLU A 31 -12.54 -2.17 -5.52
N VAL A 32 -12.30 -1.90 -4.23
CA VAL A 32 -13.35 -1.86 -3.20
C VAL A 32 -13.14 -0.60 -2.39
N ASP A 33 -14.15 0.27 -2.36
CA ASP A 33 -14.11 1.53 -1.63
C ASP A 33 -12.79 2.29 -1.86
N ASP A 34 -12.42 2.53 -3.13
CA ASP A 34 -11.18 3.23 -3.53
C ASP A 34 -9.87 2.60 -3.03
N ILE A 35 -9.89 1.31 -2.68
CA ILE A 35 -8.72 0.48 -2.40
C ILE A 35 -8.49 -0.44 -3.60
N PHE A 36 -7.36 -0.25 -4.27
CA PHE A 36 -6.99 -0.97 -5.49
C PHE A 36 -6.03 -2.10 -5.15
N ILE A 37 -6.46 -3.34 -5.37
CA ILE A 37 -5.67 -4.54 -5.08
C ILE A 37 -4.96 -4.98 -6.36
N MET A 38 -3.65 -5.14 -6.28
CA MET A 38 -2.80 -5.37 -7.45
C MET A 38 -2.28 -6.81 -7.48
N LYS A 39 -2.27 -7.42 -8.66
CA LYS A 39 -1.64 -8.72 -8.93
C LYS A 39 -0.60 -8.64 -10.02
N ASP A 40 0.42 -9.48 -9.91
CA ASP A 40 1.46 -9.65 -10.93
C ASP A 40 0.84 -10.24 -12.22
N VAL A 41 1.20 -9.67 -13.38
CA VAL A 41 0.64 -10.09 -14.67
C VAL A 41 1.05 -11.51 -15.10
N GLU A 42 2.20 -12.01 -14.63
CA GLU A 42 2.75 -13.31 -15.00
C GLU A 42 2.35 -14.40 -14.00
N THR A 43 2.33 -14.08 -12.70
CA THR A 43 2.14 -15.09 -11.63
C THR A 43 0.77 -15.09 -10.98
N ASP A 44 -0.07 -14.06 -11.20
CA ASP A 44 -1.36 -13.86 -10.51
C ASP A 44 -1.23 -13.77 -8.97
N GLU A 45 -0.01 -13.59 -8.44
CA GLU A 45 0.24 -13.35 -7.01
C GLU A 45 0.01 -11.87 -6.66
N TYR A 46 -0.42 -11.59 -5.42
CA TYR A 46 -0.57 -10.22 -4.94
C TYR A 46 0.77 -9.47 -5.01
N SER A 47 0.72 -8.28 -5.60
CA SER A 47 1.90 -7.47 -5.90
C SER A 47 1.90 -6.12 -5.19
N GLY A 48 0.75 -5.67 -4.68
CA GLY A 48 0.63 -4.43 -3.95
C GLY A 48 -0.80 -3.98 -3.72
N VAL A 49 -0.94 -2.80 -3.12
CA VAL A 49 -2.21 -2.10 -2.94
C VAL A 49 -2.00 -0.59 -3.10
N THR A 50 -2.98 0.09 -3.69
CA THR A 50 -3.12 1.56 -3.61
C THR A 50 -4.34 1.89 -2.78
N ILE A 51 -4.19 2.78 -1.80
CA ILE A 51 -5.27 3.22 -0.90
C ILE A 51 -5.44 4.72 -1.07
N MET A 52 -6.61 5.15 -1.54
CA MET A 52 -6.99 6.55 -1.63
C MET A 52 -7.50 7.06 -0.27
N ASP A 53 -7.42 8.36 -0.03
CA ASP A 53 -7.86 9.02 1.21
C ASP A 53 -7.29 8.33 2.46
N PHE A 54 -6.01 7.92 2.39
CA PHE A 54 -5.43 7.03 3.40
C PHE A 54 -5.44 7.65 4.80
N GLN A 55 -5.12 8.94 4.93
CA GLN A 55 -5.12 9.61 6.22
C GLN A 55 -6.53 9.69 6.79
N GLU A 56 -7.54 10.07 5.99
CA GLU A 56 -8.94 10.09 6.43
C GLU A 56 -9.39 8.72 6.93
N ARG A 57 -9.07 7.65 6.17
CA ARG A 57 -9.41 6.28 6.52
C ARG A 57 -8.70 5.75 7.77
N LEU A 58 -7.52 6.28 8.05
CA LEU A 58 -6.76 5.97 9.26
C LEU A 58 -7.37 6.66 10.48
N GLU A 59 -7.84 7.89 10.31
CA GLU A 59 -8.47 8.71 11.36
C GLU A 59 -9.87 8.19 11.72
N ASP A 60 -10.68 7.81 10.74
CA ASP A 60 -12.02 7.26 10.94
C ASP A 60 -12.03 5.75 11.26
N GLY A 61 -10.90 5.07 11.01
CA GLY A 61 -10.69 3.65 11.27
C GLY A 61 -11.29 2.70 10.24
N SER A 62 -11.83 3.19 9.13
CA SER A 62 -12.39 2.39 8.04
C SER A 62 -11.37 1.41 7.47
N ILE A 63 -10.10 1.79 7.34
CA ILE A 63 -9.03 0.91 6.83
C ILE A 63 -8.72 -0.28 7.74
N LEU A 64 -9.00 -0.16 9.04
CA LEU A 64 -8.77 -1.23 10.02
C LEU A 64 -9.85 -2.32 9.93
N ASN A 65 -11.02 -1.98 9.40
CA ASN A 65 -12.15 -2.89 9.25
C ASN A 65 -12.21 -3.51 7.84
N PHE A 66 -11.28 -3.16 6.96
CA PHE A 66 -11.23 -3.70 5.61
C PHE A 66 -10.86 -5.19 5.62
N GLU A 67 -11.62 -6.02 4.91
CA GLU A 67 -11.36 -7.45 4.76
C GLU A 67 -10.27 -7.68 3.71
N TRP A 68 -9.01 -7.61 4.15
CA TRP A 68 -7.86 -7.84 3.29
C TRP A 68 -7.81 -9.28 2.78
N PRO A 69 -7.59 -9.52 1.48
CA PRO A 69 -7.43 -10.88 0.96
C PRO A 69 -6.01 -11.45 1.20
N PHE A 70 -5.19 -10.74 1.96
CA PHE A 70 -3.84 -11.09 2.39
C PHE A 70 -3.54 -10.48 3.77
N ASP A 71 -2.55 -11.03 4.48
CA ASP A 71 -2.13 -10.48 5.76
C ASP A 71 -1.34 -9.18 5.55
N LEU A 72 -1.92 -8.04 5.95
CA LEU A 72 -1.30 -6.72 5.90
C LEU A 72 -1.07 -6.18 7.32
N ASP A 73 0.20 -6.04 7.72
CA ASP A 73 0.53 -5.41 9.01
C ASP A 73 0.53 -3.87 8.88
N LEU A 74 -0.64 -3.28 9.14
CA LEU A 74 -0.82 -1.82 9.13
C LEU A 74 -0.01 -1.12 10.23
N ALA A 75 0.38 -1.80 11.32
CA ALA A 75 1.21 -1.20 12.37
C ALA A 75 2.65 -1.00 11.87
N ALA A 76 3.19 -1.96 11.11
CA ALA A 76 4.48 -1.82 10.45
C ALA A 76 4.50 -0.67 9.43
N ILE A 77 3.37 -0.43 8.75
CA ILE A 77 3.20 0.67 7.80
C ILE A 77 3.20 2.03 8.52
N LYS A 78 2.55 2.14 9.70
CA LYS A 78 2.59 3.35 10.53
C LYS A 78 4.02 3.71 10.97
N GLU A 79 4.85 2.73 11.31
CA GLU A 79 6.24 2.98 11.71
C GLU A 79 7.14 3.38 10.53
N ALA A 80 6.87 2.86 9.32
CA ALA A 80 7.53 3.31 8.09
C ALA A 80 7.13 4.75 7.73
N PHE A 81 5.91 5.14 8.09
CA PHE A 81 5.39 6.50 7.95
C PHE A 81 5.84 7.39 9.11
N ASN A 82 7.09 7.85 9.10
CA ASN A 82 7.51 8.98 9.93
C ASN A 82 7.35 10.29 9.14
N PRO A 83 6.30 11.11 9.40
CA PRO A 83 5.99 12.31 8.61
C PRO A 83 7.07 13.42 8.66
N LYS A 84 8.21 13.17 9.34
CA LYS A 84 9.32 14.11 9.51
C LYS A 84 10.58 13.81 8.70
N LYS A 85 10.59 12.78 7.85
CA LYS A 85 11.75 12.51 6.96
C LYS A 85 11.31 12.38 5.51
N PRO A 86 11.66 13.34 4.63
CA PRO A 86 11.56 13.10 3.21
C PRO A 86 12.51 11.94 2.85
N VAL A 87 11.94 10.83 2.40
CA VAL A 87 12.71 9.71 1.86
C VAL A 87 13.28 10.17 0.52
N THR A 88 14.55 10.51 0.49
CA THR A 88 15.26 10.92 -0.72
C THR A 88 15.89 9.69 -1.35
N PHE A 89 15.43 9.29 -2.53
CA PHE A 89 16.13 8.31 -3.36
C PHE A 89 17.14 9.03 -4.25
N THR A 90 18.42 8.69 -4.09
CA THR A 90 19.48 9.16 -5.00
C THR A 90 19.56 8.16 -6.15
N ARG A 91 19.58 8.69 -7.38
CA ARG A 91 19.62 7.95 -8.65
C ARG A 91 20.83 7.03 -8.79
#